data_AF-A0A3B8NVM0-F1
#
_entry.id   AF-A0A3B8NVM0-F1
#
_cell.length_a   1.000
_cell.length_b   1.000
_cell.length_c   1.000
_cell.angle_alpha   90.00
_cell.angle_beta   90.00
_cell.angle_gamma   90.00
#
_symmetry.space_group_name_H-M   'P 1'
#
loop_
_entity.id
_entity.type
_entity.pdbx_description
1 polymer ?
#
loop_
_entity_poly.entity_id
_entity_poly.type
_entity_poly.pdbx_seq_one_letter_code
_entity_poly.pdbx_strand_id
1 'polypeptide(L)' 'MDFAVRIQSIAQAGLQYGKDRFDKERYEQLRQIDAEMISERTDLPVSKIYGLFCNESGYQTPKIDTRAAGFLEEG' A
#
# COMPACT_ATOMS: atom_id res chain seq x y z
N MET A 1 -5.91 2.57 9.17
CA MET A 1 -5.70 3.04 7.80
C MET A 1 -4.56 4.05 7.76
N ASP A 2 -4.58 5.10 8.57
CA ASP A 2 -3.56 6.18 8.54
C ASP A 2 -2.10 5.72 8.63
N PHE A 3 -1.80 4.72 9.46
CA PHE A 3 -0.43 4.19 9.57
C PHE A 3 0.03 3.48 8.29
N ALA A 4 -0.80 2.61 7.71
CA ALA A 4 -0.46 1.90 6.47
C ALA A 4 -0.26 2.87 5.30
N VAL A 5 -1.08 3.92 5.20
CA VAL A 5 -0.89 4.97 4.16
C VAL A 5 0.44 5.71 4.35
N ARG A 6 0.82 6.01 5.60
CA ARG A 6 2.08 6.70 5.90
C ARG A 6 3.31 5.83 5.62
N ILE A 7 3.28 4.55 5.98
CA ILE A 7 4.38 3.62 5.72
C ILE A 7 4.52 3.42 4.20
N GLN A 8 3.40 3.26 3.48
CA GLN A 8 3.39 3.09 2.02
C GLN A 8 4.00 4.30 1.33
N SER A 9 3.68 5.51 1.79
CA SER A 9 4.26 6.77 1.30
C SER A 9 5.78 6.82 1.50
N ILE A 10 6.27 6.40 2.67
CA ILE A 10 7.71 6.36 2.99
C ILE A 10 8.42 5.32 2.14
N ALA A 11 7.84 4.12 2.01
CA ALA A 11 8.41 3.03 1.23
C ALA A 11 8.49 3.39 -0.25
N GLN A 12 7.46 4.05 -0.80
CA GLN A 12 7.45 4.50 -2.18
C GLN A 12 8.52 5.58 -2.44
N ALA A 13 8.66 6.57 -1.53
CA ALA A 13 9.73 7.55 -1.62
C ALA A 13 11.12 6.89 -1.55
N GLY A 14 11.26 5.91 -0.66
CA GLY A 14 12.47 5.11 -0.53
C GLY A 14 12.84 4.33 -1.80
N LEU A 15 11.87 3.70 -2.46
CA LEU A 15 12.09 2.98 -3.73
C LEU A 15 12.46 3.93 -4.88
N GLN A 16 11.86 5.12 -4.89
CA GLN A 16 12.08 6.11 -5.95
C GLN A 16 13.45 6.79 -5.84
N TYR A 17 13.87 7.16 -4.62
CA TYR A 17 15.07 7.97 -4.41
C TYR A 17 16.24 7.21 -3.78
N GLY A 18 15.98 6.05 -3.18
CA GLY A 18 16.99 5.17 -2.62
C GLY A 18 17.94 4.64 -3.68
N LYS A 19 19.24 4.70 -3.39
CA LYS A 19 20.30 4.29 -4.33
C LYS A 19 20.93 2.96 -3.96
N ASP A 20 20.83 2.55 -2.70
CA ASP A 20 21.38 1.30 -2.21
C ASP A 20 20.40 0.13 -2.42
N ARG A 21 20.93 -1.05 -2.75
CA ARG A 21 20.11 -2.24 -3.03
C ARG A 21 19.43 -2.79 -1.79
N PHE A 22 20.08 -2.70 -0.63
CA PHE A 22 19.55 -3.20 0.63
C PHE A 22 18.47 -2.25 1.15
N ASP A 23 18.60 -0.95 0.92
CA ASP A 23 17.53 0.01 1.21
C ASP A 23 16.29 -0.28 0.35
N LYS A 24 16.45 -0.54 -0.94
CA LYS A 24 15.33 -0.92 -1.82
C LYS A 24 14.62 -2.18 -1.32
N GLU A 25 15.37 -3.21 -0.94
CA GLU A 25 14.80 -4.44 -0.38
C GLU A 25 13.99 -4.17 0.90
N ARG A 26 14.50 -3.31 1.80
CA ARG A 26 13.77 -2.90 3.01
C ARG A 26 12.47 -2.17 2.67
N TYR A 27 12.47 -1.31 1.64
CA TYR A 27 11.26 -0.62 1.21
C TYR A 27 10.24 -1.56 0.54
N GLU A 28 10.69 -2.59 -0.16
CA GLU A 28 9.80 -3.65 -0.66
C GLU A 28 9.16 -4.44 0.49
N GLN A 29 9.95 -4.77 1.53
CA GLN A 29 9.43 -5.43 2.74
C GLN A 29 8.40 -4.56 3.47
N LEU A 30 8.62 -3.24 3.57
CA LEU A 30 7.66 -2.33 4.18
C LEU A 30 6.31 -2.29 3.43
N ARG A 31 6.34 -2.32 2.10
CA ARG A 31 5.11 -2.40 1.28
C ARG A 31 4.34 -3.69 1.51
N GLN A 32 5.05 -4.81 1.71
CA GLN A 32 4.43 -6.09 2.01
C GLN A 32 3.73 -6.06 3.37
N ILE A 33 4.40 -5.52 4.39
CA ILE A 33 3.83 -5.35 5.74
C ILE A 33 2.58 -4.46 5.70
N ASP A 34 2.60 -3.37 4.93
CA ASP A 34 1.42 -2.51 4.78
C ASP A 34 0.24 -3.22 4.14
N ALA A 35 0.50 -4.02 3.10
CA ALA A 35 -0.55 -4.80 2.45
C ALA A 35 -1.17 -5.83 3.41
N GLU A 36 -0.35 -6.47 4.25
CA GLU A 36 -0.80 -7.37 5.33
C GLU A 36 -1.65 -6.64 6.37
N MET A 37 -1.19 -5.48 6.85
CA MET A 37 -1.93 -4.65 7.81
C MET A 37 -3.30 -4.20 7.28
N ILE A 38 -3.43 -3.92 5.98
CA ILE A 38 -4.71 -3.55 5.37
C ILE A 38 -5.59 -4.80 5.18
N SER A 39 -4.98 -5.94 4.85
CA SER A 39 -5.68 -7.22 4.65
C SER A 39 -6.39 -7.67 5.91
N GLU A 40 -5.70 -7.61 7.05
CA GLU A 40 -6.27 -7.91 8.37
C GLU A 40 -7.46 -7.03 8.74
N ARG A 41 -7.62 -5.87 8.09
CA ARG A 41 -8.63 -4.85 8.44
C ARG A 41 -9.78 -4.77 7.45
N THR A 42 -9.67 -5.40 6.29
CA THR A 42 -10.62 -5.24 5.17
C THR A 42 -11.16 -6.55 4.61
N ASP A 43 -10.75 -7.71 5.15
CA ASP A 43 -11.05 -9.06 4.62
C ASP A 43 -10.69 -9.23 3.12
N LEU A 44 -9.91 -8.29 2.57
CA LEU A 44 -9.39 -8.37 1.22
C LEU A 44 -8.06 -9.16 1.24
N PRO A 45 -7.79 -10.01 0.25
CA PRO A 45 -6.52 -10.72 0.18
C PRO A 45 -5.36 -9.75 -0.06
N VAL A 46 -4.22 -10.01 0.59
CA VAL A 46 -2.99 -9.21 0.48
C VAL A 46 -2.59 -8.93 -0.97
N SER A 47 -2.72 -9.92 -1.86
CA SER A 47 -2.40 -9.77 -3.29
C SER A 47 -3.25 -8.71 -3.99
N LYS A 48 -4.55 -8.62 -3.65
CA LYS A 48 -5.47 -7.61 -4.19
C LYS A 48 -5.14 -6.23 -3.65
N ILE A 49 -4.80 -6.13 -2.37
CA ILE A 49 -4.37 -4.87 -1.75
C ILE A 49 -3.05 -4.40 -2.35
N TYR A 50 -2.06 -5.29 -2.50
CA TYR A 50 -0.77 -4.96 -3.07
C TYR A 50 -0.91 -4.44 -4.51
N GLY A 51 -1.81 -5.04 -5.30
CA GLY A 51 -2.12 -4.57 -6.65
C GLY A 51 -2.83 -3.20 -6.71
N LEU A 52 -3.59 -2.85 -5.68
CA LEU A 52 -4.33 -1.57 -5.61
C LEU A 52 -3.50 -0.44 -4.99
N PHE A 53 -2.79 -0.71 -3.90
CA PHE A 53 -2.08 0.28 -3.08
C PHE A 53 -0.59 0.37 -3.40
N CYS A 54 0.03 -0.75 -3.75
CA CYS A 54 1.47 -0.81 -3.92
C CYS A 54 1.91 -0.67 -5.39
N ASN A 55 1.00 -0.79 -6.35
CA ASN A 55 1.35 -0.82 -7.77
C ASN A 55 1.50 0.57 -8.44
N GLU A 56 1.34 1.67 -7.69
CA GLU A 56 1.58 3.00 -8.23
C GLU A 56 3.09 3.27 -8.38
N SER A 57 3.52 3.54 -9.62
CA SER A 57 4.84 4.06 -9.94
C SER A 57 4.77 5.59 -10.10
N GLY A 58 5.55 6.32 -9.30
CA GLY A 58 5.59 7.79 -9.29
C GLY A 58 5.13 8.41 -7.97
N TYR A 59 5.51 9.68 -7.75
CA TYR A 59 5.21 10.42 -6.52
C TYR A 59 3.69 10.58 -6.33
N GLN A 60 3.11 9.98 -5.29
CA GLN A 60 1.72 10.17 -4.93
C GLN A 60 1.47 11.61 -4.46
N THR A 61 0.96 12.47 -5.35
CA THR A 61 0.06 13.55 -4.91
C THR A 61 -1.22 12.91 -4.37
N PRO A 62 -1.84 13.43 -3.29
CA PRO A 62 -2.87 12.71 -2.55
C PRO A 62 -4.07 12.41 -3.44
N LYS A 63 -4.11 11.21 -4.00
CA LYS A 63 -5.35 10.57 -4.39
C LYS A 63 -5.99 10.12 -3.09
N ILE A 64 -6.78 11.00 -2.49
CA ILE A 64 -7.81 10.58 -1.55
C ILE A 64 -8.74 9.70 -2.40
N ASP A 65 -8.42 8.40 -2.48
CA ASP A 65 -9.30 7.44 -3.09
C ASP A 65 -10.47 7.26 -2.13
N THR A 66 -11.50 8.04 -2.43
CA THR A 66 -12.90 7.64 -2.50
C THR A 66 -13.19 6.39 -1.68
N ARG A 67 -14.03 6.55 -0.66
CA ARG A 67 -14.72 5.46 0.02
C ARG A 67 -15.32 4.51 -1.02
N ALA A 68 -14.64 3.41 -1.34
CA ALA A 68 -15.26 2.28 -1.99
C ALA A 68 -16.07 1.55 -0.91
N ALA A 69 -17.24 2.10 -0.60
CA ALA A 69 -18.31 1.38 0.08
C ALA A 69 -18.89 0.39 -0.95
N GLY A 70 -18.24 -0.77 -1.09
CA GLY A 70 -18.85 -1.91 -1.74
C GLY A 70 -19.78 -2.59 -0.73
N PHE A 71 -21.06 -2.23 -0.74
CA PHE A 71 -22.07 -3.05 -0.09
C PHE A 71 -22.17 -4.35 -0.89
N LEU A 72 -21.77 -5.48 -0.30
CA LEU A 72 -22.27 -6.78 -0.72
C LEU A 72 -23.63 -6.97 -0.04
N GLU A 73 -24.70 -6.63 -0.77
CA GLU A 73 -25.98 -7.30 -0.56
C GLU A 73 -25.85 -8.68 -1.24
N GLU A 74 -25.83 -9.73 -0.44
CA GLU A 74 -26.31 -11.04 -0.88
C GLU A 74 -27.48 -11.42 0.03
N GLY A 75 -28.67 -11.48 -0.58
CA GLY A 75 -29.87 -12.08 0.01
C GLY A 75 -29.92 -13.59 -0.20
#